data_AF-A0A8B7DHB1-F1
#
_entry.id   AF-A0A8B7DHB1-F1
#
_cell.length_a   1.000
_cell.length_b   1.000
_cell.length_c   1.000
_cell.angle_alpha   90.00
_cell.angle_beta   90.00
_cell.angle_gamma   90.00
#
_symmetry.space_group_name_H-M   'P 1'
#
loop_
_entity.id
_entity.type
_entity.pdbx_description
1 polymer ?
#
loop_
_entity_poly.entity_id
_entity_poly.type
_entity_poly.pdbx_seq_one_letter_code
_entity_poly.pdbx_strand_id
1 'polypeptide(L)'
;MERENIVSREQFVLSTGGNLLSVTVGVNENKSKRKKVNQVSFQTIMELSNVLELSKNKTKKLCSTLRSNLTGVESNINIKMTELQDTLETLYECKTEEFLDGDDIVVRDIVYVKNTTEFIKFIIDERGIDTPNAIARITIDGGQNFLKVIINVFDPKNHYSLSEMYEDSGVKRCFILAIVEMISEDNGNLQKLLEPLKLEEVDFSLAFDLKCANSIFGLLSHSGKYACLYCEGECSLKAGKLRTLGSIDML
;
A
#
# COMPACT_ATOMS: atom_id res chain seq x y z
N MET A 1 31.27 -21.74 56.15
CA MET A 1 30.25 -21.09 55.30
C MET A 1 28.97 -21.87 55.51
N GLU A 2 28.06 -21.32 56.32
CA GLU A 2 26.74 -21.91 56.52
C GLU A 2 25.99 -21.87 55.19
N ARG A 3 25.54 -23.03 54.73
CA ARG A 3 24.64 -23.12 53.57
C ARG A 3 23.26 -22.73 54.10
N GLU A 4 22.77 -21.56 53.70
CA GLU A 4 21.39 -21.15 53.98
C GLU A 4 20.44 -22.18 53.34
N ASN A 5 19.70 -22.90 54.19
CA ASN A 5 18.72 -23.89 53.77
C ASN A 5 17.45 -23.16 53.29
N ILE A 6 17.42 -22.77 52.02
CA ILE A 6 16.23 -22.20 51.39
C ILE A 6 15.16 -23.29 51.30
N VAL A 7 14.00 -23.07 51.92
CA VAL A 7 12.90 -24.04 51.97
C VAL A 7 11.93 -23.80 50.81
N SER A 8 11.43 -24.87 50.21
CA SER A 8 10.37 -24.79 49.19
C SER A 8 9.14 -24.05 49.73
N ARG A 9 8.62 -23.10 48.96
CA ARG A 9 7.56 -22.12 49.25
C ARG A 9 7.95 -20.86 50.02
N GLU A 10 9.22 -20.64 50.32
CA GLU A 10 9.66 -19.36 50.86
C GLU A 10 9.46 -18.21 49.85
N GLN A 11 8.97 -17.08 50.36
CA GLN A 11 8.74 -15.86 49.58
C GLN A 11 9.81 -14.82 49.89
N PHE A 12 10.47 -14.35 48.84
CA PHE A 12 11.47 -13.29 48.89
C PHE A 12 10.94 -12.08 48.14
N VAL A 13 11.20 -10.89 48.67
CA VAL A 13 10.89 -9.64 47.97
C VAL A 13 12.22 -9.00 47.57
N LEU A 14 12.47 -8.94 46.27
CA LEU A 14 13.70 -8.38 45.71
C LEU A 14 13.45 -6.94 45.26
N SER A 15 14.30 -6.03 45.70
CA SER A 15 14.35 -4.66 45.17
C SER A 15 15.25 -4.62 43.95
N THR A 16 14.66 -4.45 42.76
CA THR A 16 15.40 -4.39 41.48
C THR A 16 15.51 -2.97 40.94
N GLY A 17 15.45 -1.95 41.81
CA GLY A 17 15.46 -0.53 41.40
C GLY A 17 14.15 -0.05 40.75
N GLY A 18 13.09 -0.87 40.79
CA GLY A 18 11.75 -0.57 40.30
C GLY A 18 10.69 -1.22 41.19
N ASN A 19 9.57 -1.67 40.62
CA ASN A 19 8.55 -2.40 41.40
C ASN A 19 9.15 -3.64 42.06
N LEU A 20 8.83 -3.82 43.34
CA LEU A 20 9.30 -4.95 44.16
C LEU A 20 8.89 -6.28 43.53
N LEU A 21 9.87 -7.16 43.31
CA LEU A 21 9.65 -8.47 42.71
C LEU A 21 9.46 -9.52 43.80
N SER A 22 8.26 -10.10 43.91
CA SER A 22 8.01 -11.22 44.83
C SER A 22 8.36 -12.55 44.15
N VAL A 23 9.29 -13.29 44.73
CA VAL A 23 9.77 -14.59 44.25
C VAL A 23 9.36 -15.66 45.27
N THR A 24 8.67 -16.71 44.82
CA THR A 24 8.37 -17.88 45.68
C THR A 24 9.19 -19.08 45.21
N VAL A 25 10.00 -19.67 46.10
CA VAL A 25 10.87 -20.80 45.78
C VAL A 25 10.06 -22.09 45.66
N GLY A 26 10.39 -22.98 44.71
CA GLY A 26 9.85 -24.34 44.67
C GLY A 26 8.38 -24.50 44.22
N VAL A 27 7.77 -23.47 43.62
CA VAL A 27 6.46 -23.63 42.99
C VAL A 27 6.66 -24.27 41.62
N ASN A 28 6.16 -25.51 41.43
CA ASN A 28 6.06 -26.11 40.11
C ASN A 28 5.33 -25.14 39.18
N GLU A 29 6.00 -24.74 38.10
CA GLU A 29 5.42 -23.86 37.09
C GLU A 29 4.15 -24.51 36.52
N ASN A 30 2.98 -24.10 37.01
CA ASN A 30 1.68 -24.40 36.40
C ASN A 30 1.52 -23.66 35.05
N LYS A 31 2.59 -23.51 34.25
CA LYS A 31 2.57 -22.92 32.90
C LYS A 31 1.58 -23.67 32.00
N SER A 32 1.43 -24.97 32.20
CA SER A 32 0.48 -25.85 31.52
C SER A 32 -1.00 -25.66 31.92
N LYS A 33 -1.30 -24.95 33.02
CA LYS A 33 -2.68 -24.63 33.47
C LYS A 33 -3.08 -23.18 33.20
N ARG A 34 -2.21 -22.33 32.65
CA ARG A 34 -2.62 -21.00 32.18
C ARG A 34 -3.57 -21.20 31.00
N LYS A 35 -4.85 -20.87 31.18
CA LYS A 35 -5.77 -20.66 30.05
C LYS A 35 -5.04 -19.79 29.03
N LYS A 36 -4.91 -20.25 27.77
CA LYS A 36 -4.54 -19.36 26.67
C LYS A 36 -5.54 -18.21 26.71
N VAL A 37 -5.06 -17.03 27.11
CA VAL A 37 -5.88 -15.82 27.03
C VAL A 37 -6.03 -15.59 25.53
N ASN A 38 -7.28 -15.59 25.04
CA ASN A 38 -7.56 -15.20 23.66
C ASN A 38 -7.18 -13.73 23.53
N GLN A 39 -5.98 -13.49 23.04
CA GLN A 39 -5.49 -12.15 22.78
C GLN A 39 -6.04 -11.69 21.43
N VAL A 40 -6.55 -10.45 21.39
CA VAL A 40 -6.78 -9.70 20.17
C VAL A 40 -5.44 -9.55 19.47
N SER A 41 -5.36 -10.13 18.27
CA SER A 41 -4.16 -10.15 17.47
C SER A 41 -3.89 -8.78 16.84
N PHE A 42 -2.64 -8.58 16.42
CA PHE A 42 -2.22 -7.46 15.60
C PHE A 42 -3.12 -7.29 14.37
N GLN A 43 -3.44 -8.40 13.68
CA GLN A 43 -4.27 -8.40 12.48
C GLN A 43 -5.66 -7.83 12.75
N THR A 44 -6.30 -8.25 13.85
CA THR A 44 -7.62 -7.73 14.24
C THR A 44 -7.55 -6.23 14.59
N ILE A 45 -6.47 -5.76 15.22
CA ILE A 45 -6.29 -4.32 15.48
C ILE A 45 -6.11 -3.53 14.18
N MET A 46 -5.39 -4.05 13.20
CA MET A 46 -5.22 -3.41 11.88
C MET A 46 -6.54 -3.34 11.12
N GLU A 47 -7.33 -4.42 11.13
CA GLU A 47 -8.67 -4.44 10.56
C GLU A 47 -9.59 -3.41 11.21
N LEU A 48 -9.59 -3.34 12.55
CA LEU A 48 -10.36 -2.33 13.28
C LEU A 48 -9.89 -0.91 12.96
N SER A 49 -8.58 -0.69 12.86
CA SER A 49 -8.01 0.61 12.50
C SER A 49 -8.47 1.05 11.11
N ASN A 50 -8.53 0.12 10.16
CA ASN A 50 -8.95 0.38 8.79
C ASN A 50 -10.47 0.59 8.67
N VAL A 51 -11.28 -0.22 9.36
CA VAL A 51 -12.74 -0.11 9.33
C VAL A 51 -13.24 1.15 10.03
N LEU A 52 -12.57 1.56 11.11
CA LEU A 52 -12.95 2.73 11.92
C LEU A 52 -12.17 4.00 11.56
N GLU A 53 -11.34 3.95 10.51
CA GLU A 53 -10.51 5.07 10.03
C GLU A 53 -9.71 5.75 11.15
N LEU A 54 -9.08 4.93 12.00
CA LEU A 54 -8.32 5.41 13.15
C LEU A 54 -6.92 5.85 12.72
N SER A 55 -6.55 7.07 13.13
CA SER A 55 -5.16 7.50 13.05
C SER A 55 -4.27 6.71 14.01
N LYS A 56 -2.95 6.66 13.75
CA LYS A 56 -1.95 6.00 14.62
C LYS A 56 -2.12 6.38 16.10
N ASN A 57 -2.43 7.64 16.40
CA ASN A 57 -2.65 8.11 17.76
C ASN A 57 -3.96 7.57 18.37
N LYS A 58 -5.04 7.50 17.58
CA LYS A 58 -6.30 6.88 18.01
C LYS A 58 -6.14 5.37 18.19
N THR A 59 -5.40 4.68 17.32
CA THR A 59 -5.10 3.24 17.43
C THR A 59 -4.25 2.93 18.66
N LYS A 60 -3.26 3.78 18.98
CA LYS A 60 -2.50 3.70 20.25
C LYS A 60 -3.39 3.87 21.48
N LYS A 61 -4.31 4.85 21.45
CA LYS A 61 -5.30 5.05 22.53
C LYS A 61 -6.22 3.84 22.66
N LEU A 62 -6.73 3.31 21.56
CA LEU A 62 -7.54 2.09 21.52
C LEU A 62 -6.79 0.92 22.18
N CYS A 63 -5.55 0.65 21.76
CA CYS A 63 -4.75 -0.42 22.35
C CYS A 63 -4.50 -0.22 23.85
N SER A 64 -4.25 1.02 24.28
CA SER A 64 -4.06 1.37 25.70
C SER A 64 -5.32 1.11 26.52
N THR A 65 -6.48 1.59 26.04
CA THR A 65 -7.79 1.41 26.69
C THR A 65 -8.21 -0.05 26.72
N LEU A 66 -7.94 -0.81 25.65
CA LEU A 66 -8.19 -2.25 25.63
C LEU A 66 -7.30 -2.96 26.67
N ARG A 67 -6.01 -2.63 26.77
CA ARG A 67 -5.11 -3.23 27.78
C ARG A 67 -5.48 -2.87 29.22
N SER A 68 -6.02 -1.68 29.46
CA SER A 68 -6.42 -1.27 30.82
C SER A 68 -7.69 -1.98 31.29
N ASN A 69 -8.59 -2.34 30.37
CA ASN A 69 -9.89 -2.92 30.70
C ASN A 69 -10.02 -4.43 30.35
N LEU A 70 -9.14 -4.95 29.48
CA LEU A 70 -9.14 -6.34 29.00
C LEU A 70 -7.71 -6.89 29.05
N THR A 71 -7.55 -8.14 29.46
CA THR A 71 -6.24 -8.82 29.62
C THR A 71 -5.68 -9.43 28.34
N GLY A 72 -6.25 -9.09 27.18
CA GLY A 72 -6.06 -9.86 25.95
C GLY A 72 -5.69 -9.01 24.73
N VAL A 73 -4.70 -8.14 24.78
CA VAL A 73 -4.17 -7.50 23.55
C VAL A 73 -2.75 -7.95 23.33
N GLU A 74 -2.41 -8.33 22.11
CA GLU A 74 -1.05 -8.72 21.74
C GLU A 74 -0.01 -7.66 22.17
N SER A 75 1.13 -8.13 22.66
CA SER A 75 2.27 -7.27 22.98
C SER A 75 2.89 -6.72 21.70
N ASN A 76 3.65 -5.63 21.81
CA ASN A 76 4.47 -5.08 20.72
C ASN A 76 3.73 -4.66 19.44
N ILE A 77 2.39 -4.53 19.46
CA ILE A 77 1.60 -4.01 18.32
C ILE A 77 2.15 -2.69 17.77
N ASN A 78 2.60 -1.78 18.65
CA ASN A 78 3.17 -0.50 18.23
C ASN A 78 4.51 -0.65 17.49
N ILE A 79 5.30 -1.67 17.84
CA ILE A 79 6.57 -1.97 17.18
C ILE A 79 6.25 -2.53 15.79
N LYS A 80 5.37 -3.52 15.70
CA LYS A 80 4.89 -4.10 14.42
C LYS A 80 4.29 -3.05 13.47
N MET A 81 3.51 -2.10 14.00
CA MET A 81 3.00 -0.98 13.18
C MET A 81 4.11 -0.09 12.63
N THR A 82 5.19 0.13 13.39
CA THR A 82 6.34 0.92 12.92
C THR A 82 7.16 0.13 11.92
N GLU A 83 7.42 -1.16 12.15
CA GLU A 83 8.13 -2.04 11.22
C GLU A 83 7.46 -2.09 9.83
N LEU A 84 6.13 -2.11 9.78
CA LEU A 84 5.39 -2.02 8.51
C LEU A 84 5.59 -0.67 7.80
N GLN A 85 5.65 0.43 8.55
CA GLN A 85 5.90 1.76 7.98
C GLN A 85 7.32 1.85 7.44
N ASP A 86 8.30 1.39 8.22
CA ASP A 86 9.70 1.39 7.83
C ASP A 86 9.90 0.53 6.56
N THR A 87 9.20 -0.61 6.47
CA THR A 87 9.23 -1.46 5.27
C THR A 87 8.74 -0.70 4.03
N LEU A 88 7.60 0.00 4.13
CA LEU A 88 7.09 0.80 3.02
C LEU A 88 8.03 1.95 2.65
N GLU A 89 8.63 2.63 3.63
CA GLU A 89 9.57 3.74 3.39
C GLU A 89 10.79 3.30 2.57
N THR A 90 11.23 2.04 2.72
CA THR A 90 12.33 1.52 1.90
C THR A 90 11.97 1.33 0.43
N LEU A 91 10.69 1.13 0.10
CA LEU A 91 10.20 0.87 -1.27
C LEU A 91 10.00 2.13 -2.11
N TYR A 92 9.86 3.30 -1.47
CA TYR A 92 9.62 4.58 -2.15
C TYR A 92 10.85 5.48 -2.17
N GLU A 93 10.90 6.33 -3.18
CA GLU A 93 11.87 7.41 -3.38
C GLU A 93 11.14 8.71 -3.70
N CYS A 94 11.83 9.82 -3.47
CA CYS A 94 11.34 11.15 -3.81
C CYS A 94 12.35 11.81 -4.75
N LYS A 95 11.86 12.41 -5.84
CA LYS A 95 12.67 13.26 -6.72
C LYS A 95 11.96 14.57 -7.00
N THR A 96 12.72 15.64 -7.13
CA THR A 96 12.21 16.95 -7.53
C THR A 96 12.30 17.08 -9.05
N GLU A 97 11.21 17.52 -9.69
CA GLU A 97 11.11 17.62 -11.15
C GLU A 97 10.37 18.92 -11.54
N GLU A 98 10.67 19.42 -12.74
CA GLU A 98 9.96 20.55 -13.35
C GLU A 98 8.76 20.04 -14.15
N PHE A 99 7.60 20.66 -13.99
CA PHE A 99 6.36 20.34 -14.70
C PHE A 99 5.80 21.57 -15.39
N LEU A 100 4.97 21.35 -16.41
CA LEU A 100 4.20 22.41 -17.06
C LEU A 100 2.87 22.59 -16.32
N ASP A 101 2.51 23.82 -16.00
CA ASP A 101 1.19 24.21 -15.49
C ASP A 101 0.67 25.37 -16.34
N GLY A 102 -0.07 25.05 -17.39
CA GLY A 102 -0.37 26.01 -18.45
C GLY A 102 0.89 26.42 -19.21
N ASP A 103 1.19 27.72 -19.20
CA ASP A 103 2.40 28.28 -19.82
C ASP A 103 3.58 28.41 -18.85
N ASP A 104 3.37 28.11 -17.56
CA ASP A 104 4.38 28.26 -16.51
C ASP A 104 5.08 26.93 -16.21
N ILE A 105 6.33 27.02 -15.75
CA ILE A 105 7.08 25.88 -15.22
C ILE A 105 6.97 25.88 -13.70
N VAL A 106 6.50 24.79 -13.13
CA VAL A 106 6.37 24.59 -11.69
C VAL A 106 7.26 23.44 -11.22
N VAL A 107 7.97 23.64 -10.12
CA VAL A 107 8.81 22.60 -9.50
C VAL A 107 7.98 21.84 -8.47
N ARG A 108 7.96 20.51 -8.55
CA ARG A 108 7.24 19.63 -7.63
C ARG A 108 8.05 18.39 -7.27
N ASP A 109 7.75 17.85 -6.11
CA ASP A 109 8.29 16.58 -5.66
C ASP A 109 7.38 15.44 -6.11
N ILE A 110 7.98 14.44 -6.74
CA ILE A 110 7.34 13.18 -7.11
C ILE A 110 7.73 12.15 -6.07
N VAL A 111 6.75 11.49 -5.48
CA VAL A 111 6.97 10.28 -4.67
C VAL A 111 6.63 9.08 -5.53
N TYR A 112 7.59 8.17 -5.72
CA TYR A 112 7.44 7.02 -6.60
C TYR A 112 8.11 5.76 -6.04
N VAL A 113 7.69 4.59 -6.53
CA VAL A 113 8.27 3.30 -6.18
C VAL A 113 9.63 3.14 -6.87
N LYS A 114 10.68 2.81 -6.10
CA LYS A 114 12.07 2.66 -6.60
C LYS A 114 12.21 1.60 -7.69
N ASN A 115 11.54 0.48 -7.50
CA ASN A 115 11.60 -0.67 -8.39
C ASN A 115 10.22 -1.32 -8.49
N THR A 116 9.52 -1.07 -9.59
CA THR A 116 8.16 -1.56 -9.83
C THR A 116 8.09 -3.08 -9.81
N THR A 117 9.10 -3.78 -10.36
CA THR A 117 9.16 -5.24 -10.39
C THR A 117 9.29 -5.84 -8.99
N GLU A 118 10.19 -5.31 -8.15
CA GLU A 118 10.35 -5.75 -6.77
C GLU A 118 9.11 -5.45 -5.93
N PHE A 119 8.48 -4.30 -6.17
CA PHE A 119 7.25 -3.91 -5.48
C PHE A 119 6.08 -4.84 -5.82
N ILE A 120 5.91 -5.23 -7.09
CA ILE A 120 4.89 -6.20 -7.48
C ILE A 120 5.17 -7.56 -6.83
N LYS A 121 6.42 -8.03 -6.83
CA LYS A 121 6.80 -9.29 -6.15
C LYS A 121 6.49 -9.23 -4.66
N PHE A 122 6.84 -8.13 -3.99
CA PHE A 122 6.49 -7.89 -2.60
C PHE A 122 4.98 -8.02 -2.35
N ILE A 123 4.14 -7.43 -3.22
CA ILE A 123 2.68 -7.55 -3.08
C ILE A 123 2.20 -9.00 -3.31
N ILE A 124 2.76 -9.70 -4.30
CA ILE A 124 2.43 -11.11 -4.61
C ILE A 124 2.73 -11.98 -3.39
N ASP A 125 3.92 -11.83 -2.80
CA ASP A 125 4.38 -12.60 -1.65
C ASP A 125 3.52 -12.32 -0.41
N GLU A 126 3.26 -11.05 -0.11
CA GLU A 126 2.42 -10.64 1.03
C GLU A 126 0.96 -11.10 0.89
N ARG A 127 0.44 -11.19 -0.34
CA ARG A 127 -0.91 -11.69 -0.62
C ARG A 127 -0.97 -13.21 -0.79
N GLY A 128 0.16 -13.89 -0.91
CA GLY A 128 0.22 -15.31 -1.26
C GLY A 128 -0.43 -15.61 -2.60
N ILE A 129 -0.18 -14.78 -3.62
CA ILE A 129 -0.64 -15.00 -5.00
C ILE A 129 0.34 -15.92 -5.72
N ASP A 130 -0.18 -16.86 -6.49
CA ASP A 130 0.65 -17.67 -7.39
C ASP A 130 1.15 -16.79 -8.54
N THR A 131 2.46 -16.57 -8.63
CA THR A 131 3.09 -15.63 -9.57
C THR A 131 2.60 -15.78 -11.02
N PRO A 132 2.44 -16.98 -11.60
CA PRO A 132 1.97 -17.14 -12.98
C PRO A 132 0.52 -16.71 -13.21
N ASN A 133 -0.30 -16.64 -12.15
CA ASN A 133 -1.69 -16.21 -12.24
C ASN A 133 -1.89 -14.73 -11.85
N ALA A 134 -0.84 -14.07 -11.33
CA ALA A 134 -0.92 -12.68 -10.93
C ALA A 134 -1.05 -11.76 -12.15
N ILE A 135 -2.01 -10.84 -12.08
CA ILE A 135 -2.13 -9.72 -13.02
C ILE A 135 -1.83 -8.43 -12.28
N ALA A 136 -0.88 -7.67 -12.81
CA ALA A 136 -0.69 -6.26 -12.48
C ALA A 136 -1.56 -5.40 -13.41
N ARG A 137 -2.44 -4.58 -12.84
CA ARG A 137 -3.22 -3.57 -13.57
C ARG A 137 -2.78 -2.19 -13.10
N ILE A 138 -2.30 -1.37 -14.04
CA ILE A 138 -1.90 0.01 -13.79
C ILE A 138 -3.01 0.93 -14.28
N THR A 139 -3.34 1.91 -13.45
CA THR A 139 -4.28 2.99 -13.76
C THR A 139 -3.65 4.33 -13.47
N ILE A 140 -4.04 5.34 -14.23
CA ILE A 140 -3.58 6.72 -14.06
C ILE A 140 -4.82 7.58 -13.92
N ASP A 141 -4.81 8.44 -12.92
CA ASP A 141 -5.98 9.27 -12.58
C ASP A 141 -5.50 10.64 -12.08
N GLY A 142 -6.02 11.70 -12.68
CA GLY A 142 -5.91 13.06 -12.18
C GLY A 142 -7.15 13.46 -11.39
N GLY A 143 -7.01 13.79 -10.11
CA GLY A 143 -8.14 14.24 -9.30
C GLY A 143 -7.76 14.72 -7.91
N GLN A 144 -8.59 15.58 -7.33
CA GLN A 144 -8.39 16.14 -5.98
C GLN A 144 -7.01 16.78 -5.81
N ASN A 145 -6.53 17.50 -6.83
CA ASN A 145 -5.20 18.12 -6.86
C ASN A 145 -4.03 17.14 -6.84
N PHE A 146 -4.22 15.87 -7.16
CA PHE A 146 -3.13 14.91 -7.32
C PHE A 146 -3.21 14.23 -8.68
N LEU A 147 -2.05 14.09 -9.31
CA LEU A 147 -1.86 13.17 -10.42
C LEU A 147 -1.16 11.92 -9.86
N LYS A 148 -1.78 10.77 -10.03
CA LYS A 148 -1.35 9.52 -9.39
C LYS A 148 -1.38 8.37 -10.39
N VAL A 149 -0.37 7.53 -10.28
CA VAL A 149 -0.27 6.23 -10.93
C VAL A 149 -0.54 5.18 -9.88
N ILE A 150 -1.52 4.33 -10.13
CA ILE A 150 -2.03 3.33 -9.19
C ILE A 150 -1.81 1.94 -9.79
N ILE A 151 -1.52 0.97 -8.94
CA ILE A 151 -1.45 -0.44 -9.31
C ILE A 151 -2.39 -1.30 -8.46
N ASN A 152 -3.01 -2.27 -9.10
CA ASN A 152 -3.72 -3.38 -8.50
C ASN A 152 -3.04 -4.69 -8.92
N VAL A 153 -2.67 -5.54 -7.95
CA VAL A 153 -2.09 -6.87 -8.22
C VAL A 153 -3.03 -7.93 -7.68
N PHE A 154 -3.59 -8.78 -8.54
CA PHE A 154 -4.61 -9.75 -8.16
C PHE A 154 -4.60 -10.99 -9.05
N ASP A 155 -5.19 -12.09 -8.58
CA ASP A 155 -5.49 -13.26 -9.40
C ASP A 155 -6.93 -13.15 -9.94
N PRO A 156 -7.15 -13.05 -11.26
CA PRO A 156 -8.49 -12.92 -11.82
C PRO A 156 -9.37 -14.16 -11.60
N LYS A 157 -8.78 -15.33 -11.31
CA LYS A 157 -9.50 -16.59 -11.10
C LYS A 157 -9.85 -16.80 -9.63
N ASN A 158 -9.07 -16.24 -8.72
CA ASN A 158 -9.25 -16.38 -7.29
C ASN A 158 -9.55 -15.02 -6.67
N HIS A 159 -10.83 -14.78 -6.36
CA HIS A 159 -11.22 -13.63 -5.56
C HIS A 159 -10.65 -13.77 -4.16
N TYR A 160 -9.72 -12.87 -3.82
CA TYR A 160 -9.15 -12.80 -2.47
C TYR A 160 -10.15 -12.28 -1.44
N SER A 161 -11.22 -11.62 -1.88
CA SER A 161 -12.27 -11.18 -0.97
C SER A 161 -13.22 -12.34 -0.68
N LEU A 162 -13.37 -12.70 0.60
CA LEU A 162 -14.43 -13.59 1.07
C LEU A 162 -15.83 -12.95 0.98
N SER A 163 -15.89 -11.65 0.70
CA SER A 163 -17.12 -10.88 0.56
C SER A 163 -17.35 -10.57 -0.91
N GLU A 164 -18.48 -11.01 -1.46
CA GLU A 164 -18.94 -10.69 -2.83
C GLU A 164 -19.10 -9.17 -3.06
N MET A 165 -19.13 -8.35 -2.00
CA MET A 165 -19.23 -6.89 -2.11
C MET A 165 -17.91 -6.18 -2.41
N TYR A 166 -16.75 -6.80 -2.20
CA TYR A 166 -15.46 -6.14 -2.42
C TYR A 166 -14.73 -6.73 -3.61
N GLU A 167 -14.50 -5.89 -4.62
CA GLU A 167 -13.71 -6.26 -5.78
C GLU A 167 -12.20 -6.19 -5.50
N ASP A 168 -11.45 -7.03 -6.20
CA ASP A 168 -9.99 -7.08 -6.14
C ASP A 168 -9.36 -5.82 -6.79
N SER A 169 -10.12 -5.14 -7.65
CA SER A 169 -9.87 -3.79 -8.20
C SER A 169 -10.28 -2.64 -7.28
N GLY A 170 -10.89 -2.92 -6.12
CA GLY A 170 -11.40 -1.89 -5.22
C GLY A 170 -10.30 -1.02 -4.59
N VAL A 171 -10.68 0.19 -4.18
CA VAL A 171 -9.77 1.22 -3.62
C VAL A 171 -8.90 0.71 -2.46
N LYS A 172 -9.42 -0.21 -1.63
CA LYS A 172 -8.68 -0.80 -0.49
C LYS A 172 -7.55 -1.76 -0.90
N ARG A 173 -7.43 -2.08 -2.19
CA ARG A 173 -6.45 -3.03 -2.74
C ARG A 173 -5.50 -2.39 -3.76
N CYS A 174 -5.66 -1.09 -3.99
CA CYS A 174 -4.81 -0.25 -4.81
C CYS A 174 -3.57 0.19 -4.04
N PHE A 175 -2.44 0.26 -4.72
CA PHE A 175 -1.22 0.91 -4.22
C PHE A 175 -0.83 2.06 -5.14
N ILE A 176 -0.18 3.08 -4.61
CA ILE A 176 0.33 4.21 -5.38
C ILE A 176 1.71 3.82 -5.91
N LEU A 177 1.89 3.79 -7.22
CA LEU A 177 3.22 3.66 -7.85
C LEU A 177 3.94 5.00 -7.90
N ALA A 178 3.23 6.07 -8.27
CA ALA A 178 3.77 7.42 -8.29
C ALA A 178 2.66 8.43 -7.97
N ILE A 179 3.02 9.55 -7.33
CA ILE A 179 2.09 10.65 -7.05
C ILE A 179 2.82 11.99 -7.05
N VAL A 180 2.14 13.01 -7.58
CA VAL A 180 2.57 14.40 -7.58
C VAL A 180 1.39 15.34 -7.34
N GLU A 181 1.62 16.43 -6.60
CA GLU A 181 0.60 17.40 -6.21
C GLU A 181 0.48 18.56 -7.22
N MET A 182 -0.76 18.94 -7.53
CA MET A 182 -1.17 20.13 -8.30
C MET A 182 -0.56 20.17 -9.70
N ILE A 183 -0.55 19.03 -10.40
CA ILE A 183 -0.07 18.89 -11.78
C ILE A 183 -1.21 18.43 -12.70
N SER A 184 -1.27 19.00 -13.90
CA SER A 184 -2.24 18.64 -14.93
C SER A 184 -1.90 17.34 -15.64
N GLU A 185 -2.95 16.66 -16.13
CA GLU A 185 -2.86 15.42 -16.93
C GLU A 185 -2.53 15.73 -18.41
N ASP A 186 -1.34 16.28 -18.62
CA ASP A 186 -0.80 16.59 -19.94
C ASP A 186 0.27 15.57 -20.33
N ASN A 187 0.45 15.35 -21.64
CA ASN A 187 1.38 14.35 -22.17
C ASN A 187 2.78 14.46 -21.52
N GLY A 188 3.45 15.60 -21.63
CA GLY A 188 4.80 15.78 -21.08
C GLY A 188 4.89 15.60 -19.56
N ASN A 189 3.88 16.01 -18.80
CA ASN A 189 3.83 15.81 -17.36
C ASN A 189 3.66 14.33 -17.00
N LEU A 190 2.81 13.61 -17.75
CA LEU A 190 2.63 12.17 -17.61
C LEU A 190 3.92 11.42 -17.93
N GLN A 191 4.67 11.83 -18.97
CA GLN A 191 5.98 11.21 -19.27
C GLN A 191 6.93 11.32 -18.08
N LYS A 192 7.06 12.52 -17.49
CA LYS A 192 7.92 12.76 -16.32
C LYS A 192 7.50 11.97 -15.08
N LEU A 193 6.20 11.72 -14.92
CA LEU A 193 5.66 10.92 -13.82
C LEU A 193 5.87 9.41 -14.04
N LEU A 194 5.83 8.93 -15.28
CA LEU A 194 5.91 7.51 -15.64
C LEU A 194 7.35 7.02 -15.87
N GLU A 195 8.25 7.86 -16.37
CA GLU A 195 9.65 7.54 -16.66
C GLU A 195 10.38 6.85 -15.48
N PRO A 196 10.24 7.30 -14.22
CA PRO A 196 10.91 6.64 -13.09
C PRO A 196 10.45 5.21 -12.82
N LEU A 197 9.24 4.85 -13.26
CA LEU A 197 8.62 3.56 -12.96
C LEU A 197 9.12 2.42 -13.85
N LYS A 198 9.80 2.74 -14.97
CA LYS A 198 10.37 1.76 -15.92
C LYS A 198 9.40 0.63 -16.26
N LEU A 199 8.19 1.01 -16.67
CA LEU A 199 7.10 0.05 -16.90
C LEU A 199 7.42 -0.93 -18.03
N GLU A 200 8.33 -0.60 -18.93
CA GLU A 200 8.84 -1.47 -19.99
C GLU A 200 9.49 -2.77 -19.48
N GLU A 201 9.91 -2.81 -18.22
CA GLU A 201 10.52 -3.99 -17.58
C GLU A 201 9.48 -4.91 -16.91
N VAL A 202 8.19 -4.58 -17.00
CA VAL A 202 7.10 -5.23 -16.25
C VAL A 202 6.01 -5.72 -17.19
N ASP A 203 5.45 -6.90 -16.91
CA ASP A 203 4.21 -7.35 -17.54
C ASP A 203 3.00 -6.76 -16.81
N PHE A 204 2.23 -5.89 -17.47
CA PHE A 204 1.06 -5.25 -16.88
C PHE A 204 -0.06 -5.02 -17.89
N SER A 205 -1.26 -4.82 -17.36
CA SER A 205 -2.42 -4.33 -18.10
C SER A 205 -2.66 -2.86 -17.78
N LEU A 206 -3.01 -2.09 -18.80
CA LEU A 206 -3.36 -0.68 -18.65
C LEU A 206 -4.87 -0.51 -18.59
N ALA A 207 -5.34 0.30 -17.66
CA ALA A 207 -6.71 0.78 -17.64
C ALA A 207 -6.73 2.28 -17.33
N PHE A 208 -7.24 3.04 -18.29
CA PHE A 208 -7.35 4.49 -18.20
C PHE A 208 -8.71 4.91 -18.75
N ASP A 209 -9.20 6.05 -18.28
CA ASP A 209 -10.28 6.72 -19.00
C ASP A 209 -9.76 7.14 -20.38
N LEU A 210 -10.69 7.49 -21.27
CA LEU A 210 -10.29 7.85 -22.61
C LEU A 210 -9.41 9.12 -22.59
N LYS A 211 -9.63 10.07 -21.67
CA LYS A 211 -8.96 11.39 -21.64
C LYS A 211 -7.47 11.20 -21.37
N CYS A 212 -7.17 10.47 -20.31
CA CYS A 212 -5.84 10.08 -19.92
C CYS A 212 -5.17 9.28 -21.04
N ALA A 213 -5.89 8.34 -21.66
CA ALA A 213 -5.37 7.59 -22.82
C ALA A 213 -4.92 8.52 -23.95
N ASN A 214 -5.75 9.50 -24.33
CA ASN A 214 -5.39 10.46 -25.37
C ASN A 214 -4.15 11.27 -24.97
N SER A 215 -4.09 11.75 -23.72
CA SER A 215 -2.92 12.48 -23.22
C SER A 215 -1.65 11.62 -23.24
N ILE A 216 -1.70 10.35 -22.84
CA ILE A 216 -0.54 9.44 -22.88
C ILE A 216 -0.06 9.22 -24.31
N PHE A 217 -0.99 9.01 -25.24
CA PHE A 217 -0.69 8.71 -26.65
C PHE A 217 -0.45 9.97 -27.51
N GLY A 218 -0.37 11.17 -26.92
CA GLY A 218 -0.16 12.42 -27.64
C GLY A 218 -1.30 12.76 -28.62
N LEU A 219 -2.50 12.25 -28.37
CA LEU A 219 -3.68 12.46 -29.21
C LEU A 219 -4.46 13.70 -28.78
N LEU A 220 -5.24 14.24 -29.71
CA LEU A 220 -6.15 15.35 -29.42
C LEU A 220 -7.17 14.96 -28.34
N SER A 221 -7.68 15.96 -27.62
CA SER A 221 -8.77 15.78 -26.65
C SER A 221 -9.98 15.07 -27.27
N HIS A 222 -10.88 14.50 -26.45
CA HIS A 222 -12.06 13.75 -26.93
C HIS A 222 -12.99 14.51 -27.86
N SER A 223 -13.03 15.83 -27.73
CA SER A 223 -13.80 16.70 -28.62
C SER A 223 -13.05 17.04 -29.92
N GLY A 224 -11.81 16.60 -30.06
CA GLY A 224 -10.94 16.84 -31.18
C GLY A 224 -11.34 16.05 -32.43
N LYS A 225 -10.93 16.58 -33.59
CA LYS A 225 -11.26 15.99 -34.89
C LYS A 225 -10.69 14.57 -35.06
N TYR A 226 -9.53 14.26 -34.47
CA TYR A 226 -8.84 12.97 -34.59
C TYR A 226 -8.59 12.34 -33.20
N ALA A 227 -9.64 12.19 -32.40
CA ALA A 227 -9.55 11.75 -31.00
C ALA A 227 -9.64 10.22 -30.80
N CYS A 228 -9.89 9.44 -31.86
CA CYS A 228 -10.05 8.00 -31.73
C CYS A 228 -8.70 7.34 -31.38
N LEU A 229 -8.69 6.57 -30.29
CA LEU A 229 -7.53 5.78 -29.84
C LEU A 229 -7.12 4.68 -30.83
N TYR A 230 -8.07 4.16 -31.61
CA TYR A 230 -7.86 2.97 -32.43
C TYR A 230 -7.67 3.27 -33.91
N CYS A 231 -8.14 4.41 -34.40
CA CYS A 231 -8.08 4.76 -35.82
C CYS A 231 -7.73 6.23 -36.05
N GLU A 232 -7.17 6.51 -37.21
CA GLU A 232 -6.79 7.86 -37.69
C GLU A 232 -7.98 8.62 -38.29
N GLY A 233 -9.19 8.09 -38.16
CA GLY A 233 -10.40 8.66 -38.72
C GLY A 233 -10.80 9.97 -38.05
N GLU A 234 -11.50 10.81 -38.82
CA GLU A 234 -12.19 11.97 -38.26
C GLU A 234 -13.32 11.52 -37.34
N CYS A 235 -13.65 12.34 -36.33
CA CYS A 235 -14.75 12.15 -35.38
C CYS A 235 -16.10 12.15 -36.12
N SER A 236 -16.40 11.01 -36.72
CA SER A 236 -17.53 10.74 -37.58
C SER A 236 -18.00 9.31 -37.33
N LEU A 237 -19.16 8.94 -37.88
CA LEU A 237 -19.69 7.58 -37.74
C LEU A 237 -18.95 6.53 -38.57
N LYS A 238 -17.93 6.92 -39.34
CA LYS A 238 -17.16 6.02 -40.20
C LYS A 238 -15.82 5.71 -39.56
N ALA A 239 -15.47 4.42 -39.49
CA ALA A 239 -14.16 4.00 -39.04
C ALA A 239 -13.08 4.47 -40.04
N GLY A 240 -12.00 5.03 -39.50
CA GLY A 240 -10.80 5.35 -40.27
C GLY A 240 -9.87 4.15 -40.41
N LYS A 241 -8.67 4.40 -40.94
CA LYS A 241 -7.59 3.41 -40.94
C LYS A 241 -7.13 3.16 -39.50
N LEU A 242 -6.92 1.89 -39.14
CA LEU A 242 -6.41 1.53 -37.82
C LEU A 242 -5.05 2.17 -37.58
N ARG A 243 -4.86 2.72 -36.38
CA ARG A 243 -3.60 3.30 -35.94
C ARG A 243 -2.54 2.21 -35.85
N THR A 244 -1.32 2.59 -36.18
CA THR A 244 -0.12 1.78 -35.92
C THR A 244 0.71 2.43 -34.82
N LEU A 245 1.62 1.69 -34.20
CA LEU A 245 2.51 2.26 -33.17
C LEU A 245 3.34 3.45 -33.69
N GLY A 246 3.63 3.50 -35.01
CA GLY A 246 4.32 4.65 -35.64
C GLY A 246 3.41 5.84 -36.00
N SER A 247 2.10 5.73 -35.80
CA SER A 247 1.13 6.82 -36.00
C SER A 247 0.76 7.57 -34.71
N ILE A 248 1.43 7.20 -33.62
CA ILE A 248 1.19 7.66 -32.26
C ILE A 248 2.54 8.13 -31.73
N ASP A 249 2.60 9.32 -31.15
CA ASP A 249 3.74 9.73 -30.33
C ASP A 249 3.59 9.03 -28.97
N MET A 250 3.99 7.75 -28.93
CA MET A 250 4.08 7.01 -27.68
C MET A 250 5.28 7.50 -26.88
N LEU A 251 5.12 7.44 -25.55
CA LEU A 251 6.18 7.51 -24.53
C LEU A 251 7.54 6.99 -25.04
#